data_AF-A0A6G6WIF7-F1
#
_entry.id   AF-A0A6G6WIF7-F1
#
_cell.length_a   1.000
_cell.length_b   1.000
_cell.length_c   1.000
_cell.angle_alpha   90.00
_cell.angle_beta   90.00
_cell.angle_gamma   90.00
#
_symmetry.space_group_name_H-M   'P 1'
#
loop_
_entity.id
_entity.type
_entity.pdbx_description
1 polymer ?
#
loop_
_entity_poly.entity_id
_entity_poly.type
_entity_poly.pdbx_seq_one_letter_code
_entity_poly.pdbx_strand_id
1 'polypeptide(L)'
;MPDVILGRAGSTVVVDVDVCVKTGVATKHRVVLRGQTTPTWVSVLLLFTVVGYLFAQAMTSRRYHVTLPFAHAVHDRWRRNRRLCWAAGLAGTGAVVMAATVGHGYAGLWAGAGLTLIAGGVVLGAANALVNNVGVRMTRADELVLTRAHPFFVRAVRRASVEPLSR
;
A
#
# COMPACT_ATOMS: atom_id res chain seq x y z
N MET A 1 -11.04 -10.73 2.74
CA MET A 1 -10.81 -9.95 3.97
C MET A 1 -11.81 -8.81 4.00
N PRO A 2 -12.40 -8.47 5.15
CA PRO A 2 -13.43 -7.45 5.25
C PRO A 2 -12.89 -6.02 5.03
N ASP A 3 -13.76 -5.18 4.50
CA ASP A 3 -13.54 -3.74 4.28
C ASP A 3 -14.26 -2.92 5.35
N VAL A 4 -13.70 -1.77 5.70
CA VAL A 4 -14.29 -0.80 6.64
C VAL A 4 -14.19 0.62 6.09
N ILE A 5 -15.29 1.35 6.14
CA ILE A 5 -15.34 2.78 5.85
C ILE A 5 -14.85 3.53 7.09
N LEU A 6 -13.85 4.38 6.92
CA LEU A 6 -13.22 5.12 8.01
C LEU A 6 -13.68 6.59 8.09
N GLY A 7 -14.18 7.15 6.99
CA GLY A 7 -14.57 8.55 6.90
C GLY A 7 -14.38 9.10 5.49
N ARG A 8 -14.37 10.43 5.33
CA ARG A 8 -14.08 11.09 4.05
C ARG A 8 -12.59 11.18 3.78
N ALA A 9 -12.17 11.06 2.52
CA ALA A 9 -10.81 11.32 2.11
C ALA A 9 -10.46 12.81 2.30
N GLY A 10 -9.21 13.10 2.67
CA GLY A 10 -8.75 14.45 2.99
C GLY A 10 -8.93 14.88 4.45
N SER A 11 -9.68 14.14 5.26
CA SER A 11 -9.72 14.37 6.71
C SER A 11 -8.65 13.55 7.45
N THR A 12 -8.28 14.02 8.64
CA THR A 12 -7.47 13.23 9.57
C THR A 12 -8.39 12.28 10.31
N VAL A 13 -8.18 10.97 10.14
CA VAL A 13 -9.00 9.95 10.80
C VAL A 13 -8.19 9.25 11.88
N VAL A 14 -8.69 9.28 13.12
CA VAL A 14 -8.14 8.56 14.26
C VAL A 14 -9.11 7.45 14.62
N VAL A 15 -8.65 6.20 14.54
CA VAL A 15 -9.46 5.04 14.95
C VAL A 15 -9.03 4.62 16.34
N ASP A 16 -9.88 4.93 17.32
CA ASP A 16 -9.61 4.63 18.72
C ASP A 16 -10.14 3.25 19.13
N VAL A 17 -9.47 2.21 18.64
CA VAL A 17 -9.75 0.82 19.03
C VAL A 17 -8.44 0.11 19.35
N ASP A 18 -8.42 -0.71 20.39
CA ASP A 18 -7.19 -1.39 20.83
C ASP A 18 -6.95 -2.73 20.15
N VAL A 19 -7.52 -2.94 18.97
CA VAL A 19 -7.36 -4.17 18.19
C VAL A 19 -6.48 -3.89 16.99
N CYS A 20 -5.37 -4.61 16.82
CA CYS A 20 -4.48 -4.47 15.68
C CYS A 20 -5.23 -4.69 14.36
N VAL A 21 -5.11 -3.74 13.44
CA VAL A 21 -5.81 -3.76 12.14
C VAL A 21 -5.49 -5.00 11.31
N LYS A 22 -4.28 -5.56 11.44
CA LYS A 22 -3.81 -6.66 10.58
C LYS A 22 -3.88 -8.03 11.25
N THR A 23 -3.51 -8.11 12.54
CA THR A 23 -3.45 -9.38 13.27
C THR A 23 -4.69 -9.63 14.12
N GLY A 24 -5.49 -8.62 14.43
CA GLY A 24 -6.63 -8.74 15.34
C GLY A 24 -6.25 -8.91 16.82
N VAL A 25 -4.97 -8.88 17.16
CA VAL A 25 -4.48 -8.96 18.55
C VAL A 25 -4.59 -7.60 19.22
N ALA A 26 -4.81 -7.57 20.53
CA ALA A 26 -4.85 -6.33 21.29
C ALA A 26 -3.51 -5.56 21.16
N THR A 27 -3.57 -4.26 20.88
CA THR A 27 -2.38 -3.41 20.77
C THR A 27 -2.68 -1.95 21.10
N LYS A 28 -1.79 -1.35 21.90
CA LYS A 28 -1.79 0.10 22.19
C LYS A 28 -0.96 0.89 21.19
N HIS A 29 -0.21 0.20 20.32
CA HIS A 29 0.65 0.85 19.35
C HIS A 29 -0.16 1.40 18.18
N ARG A 30 0.00 2.70 17.94
CA ARG A 30 -0.65 3.41 16.84
C ARG A 30 0.40 3.74 15.79
N VAL A 31 0.13 3.40 14.53
CA VAL A 31 0.97 3.74 13.39
C VAL A 31 0.21 4.71 12.50
N VAL A 32 0.90 5.76 12.10
CA VAL A 32 0.39 6.79 11.21
C VAL A 32 0.62 6.35 9.77
N LEU A 33 -0.46 6.07 9.05
CA LEU A 33 -0.45 5.85 7.61
C LEU A 33 -0.72 7.16 6.89
N ARG A 34 0.24 7.56 6.06
CA ARG A 34 0.14 8.73 5.17
C ARG A 34 0.28 8.25 3.74
N GLY A 35 -0.50 8.82 2.85
CA GLY A 35 -0.39 8.50 1.43
C GLY A 35 -1.32 9.34 0.58
N GLN A 36 -1.35 8.99 -0.69
CA GLN A 36 -2.33 9.48 -1.64
C GLN A 36 -3.13 8.31 -2.14
N THR A 37 -4.43 8.53 -2.32
CA THR A 37 -5.33 7.56 -2.94
C THR A 37 -6.08 8.25 -4.08
N THR A 38 -6.47 7.47 -5.07
CA THR A 38 -7.23 7.92 -6.23
C THR A 38 -8.49 7.06 -6.33
N PRO A 39 -9.58 7.60 -6.91
CA PRO A 39 -10.76 6.80 -7.17
C PRO A 39 -10.42 5.58 -8.03
N THR A 40 -11.01 4.42 -7.74
CA THR A 40 -10.73 3.18 -8.49
C THR A 40 -11.10 3.27 -9.96
N TRP A 41 -12.06 4.12 -10.34
CA TRP A 41 -12.45 4.32 -11.73
C TRP A 41 -11.33 4.98 -12.55
N VAL A 42 -10.44 5.77 -11.93
CA VAL A 42 -9.32 6.41 -12.63
C VAL A 42 -8.36 5.35 -13.19
N SER A 43 -8.18 4.23 -12.48
CA SER A 43 -7.36 3.11 -12.96
C SER A 43 -7.88 2.49 -14.26
N VAL A 44 -9.17 2.65 -14.58
CA VAL A 44 -9.75 2.19 -15.86
C VAL A 44 -9.21 3.02 -17.04
N LEU A 45 -8.89 4.30 -16.83
CA LEU A 45 -8.32 5.15 -17.88
C LEU A 45 -6.98 4.66 -18.39
N LEU A 46 -6.22 3.93 -17.56
CA LEU A 46 -4.94 3.34 -17.95
C LEU A 46 -5.07 2.37 -19.13
N LEU A 47 -6.23 1.72 -19.28
CA LEU A 47 -6.51 0.81 -20.41
C LEU A 47 -6.70 1.57 -21.73
N PHE A 48 -7.09 2.85 -21.67
CA PHE A 48 -7.34 3.67 -22.85
C PHE A 48 -6.14 4.53 -23.20
N THR A 49 -5.61 5.29 -22.23
CA THR A 49 -4.47 6.17 -22.44
C THR A 49 -3.65 6.36 -21.16
N VAL A 50 -2.32 6.26 -21.28
CA VAL A 50 -1.42 6.54 -20.15
C VAL A 50 -1.46 8.02 -19.77
N VAL A 51 -1.50 8.92 -20.75
CA VAL A 51 -1.53 10.38 -20.51
C VAL A 51 -2.82 10.79 -19.80
N GLY A 52 -3.98 10.31 -20.25
CA GLY A 52 -5.27 10.59 -19.61
C GLY A 52 -5.34 10.03 -18.20
N TYR A 53 -4.78 8.83 -17.97
CA TYR A 53 -4.63 8.27 -16.62
C TYR A 53 -3.80 9.19 -15.71
N LEU A 54 -2.61 9.61 -16.15
CA LEU A 54 -1.73 10.48 -15.34
C LEU A 54 -2.38 11.82 -15.02
N PHE A 55 -3.05 12.44 -16.01
CA PHE A 55 -3.75 13.71 -15.82
C PHE A 55 -4.92 13.59 -14.83
N ALA A 56 -5.77 12.58 -15.01
CA ALA A 56 -6.87 12.31 -14.10
C ALA A 56 -6.37 11.95 -12.70
N GLN A 57 -5.29 11.18 -12.59
CA GLN A 57 -4.65 10.84 -11.32
C GLN A 57 -4.15 12.10 -10.59
N ALA A 58 -3.48 13.01 -11.29
CA ALA A 58 -3.00 14.26 -10.70
C ALA A 58 -4.15 15.12 -10.16
N MET A 59 -5.25 15.25 -10.93
CA MET A 59 -6.41 16.07 -10.54
C MET A 59 -7.25 15.47 -9.42
N THR A 60 -7.37 14.15 -9.36
CA THR A 60 -8.29 13.46 -8.43
C THR A 60 -7.58 12.86 -7.22
N SER A 61 -6.25 12.94 -7.15
CA SER A 61 -5.50 12.43 -6.01
C SER A 61 -5.86 13.17 -4.73
N ARG A 62 -6.20 12.40 -3.69
CA ARG A 62 -6.46 12.94 -2.36
C ARG A 62 -5.41 12.39 -1.39
N ARG A 63 -4.85 13.30 -0.59
CA ARG A 63 -3.98 12.92 0.53
C ARG A 63 -4.84 12.38 1.66
N TYR A 64 -4.36 11.37 2.35
CA TYR A 64 -4.99 10.85 3.56
C TYR A 64 -3.98 10.74 4.69
N HIS A 65 -4.46 10.93 5.91
CA HIS A 65 -3.71 10.78 7.13
C HIS A 65 -4.55 10.00 8.13
N VAL A 66 -4.22 8.72 8.31
CA VAL A 66 -4.99 7.81 9.15
C VAL A 66 -4.10 7.22 10.22
N THR A 67 -4.51 7.32 11.47
CA THR A 67 -3.82 6.70 12.60
C THR A 67 -4.54 5.40 12.96
N LEU A 68 -3.86 4.26 12.83
CA LEU A 68 -4.44 2.93 13.05
C LEU A 68 -3.68 2.14 14.11
N PRO A 69 -4.35 1.29 14.91
CA PRO A 69 -3.68 0.28 15.73
C PRO A 69 -2.91 -0.71 14.85
N PHE A 70 -1.59 -0.76 15.00
CA PHE A 70 -0.73 -1.66 14.23
C PHE A 70 0.38 -2.22 15.11
N ALA A 71 0.46 -3.54 15.19
CA ALA A 71 1.53 -4.22 15.92
C ALA A 71 2.89 -3.90 15.29
N HIS A 72 3.84 -3.38 16.08
CA HIS A 72 5.16 -2.95 15.60
C HIS A 72 5.90 -4.05 14.83
N ALA A 73 5.87 -5.28 15.33
CA ALA A 73 6.53 -6.41 14.68
C ALA A 73 6.09 -6.65 13.23
N VAL A 74 4.81 -6.44 12.90
CA VAL A 74 4.31 -6.60 11.53
C VAL A 74 4.71 -5.41 10.66
N HIS A 75 4.67 -4.20 11.24
CA HIS A 75 5.06 -2.98 10.54
C HIS A 75 6.55 -2.99 10.17
N ASP A 76 7.40 -3.41 11.10
CA ASP A 76 8.84 -3.49 10.91
C ASP A 76 9.21 -4.55 9.88
N ARG A 77 8.55 -5.72 9.91
CA ARG A 77 8.70 -6.76 8.88
C ARG A 77 8.34 -6.22 7.50
N TRP A 78 7.20 -5.54 7.37
CA TRP A 78 6.79 -4.92 6.11
C TRP A 78 7.84 -3.91 5.62
N ARG A 79 8.32 -3.02 6.50
CA ARG A 79 9.30 -1.98 6.17
C ARG A 79 10.64 -2.56 5.74
N ARG A 80 11.13 -3.59 6.45
CA ARG A 80 12.37 -4.30 6.11
C ARG A 80 12.26 -4.99 4.75
N ASN A 81 11.20 -5.77 4.53
CA ASN A 81 10.99 -6.47 3.26
C ASN A 81 10.83 -5.48 2.10
N ARG A 82 10.16 -4.36 2.32
CA ARG A 82 10.05 -3.30 1.31
C ARG A 82 11.41 -2.72 0.93
N ARG A 83 12.31 -2.51 1.89
CA ARG A 83 13.68 -2.05 1.61
C ARG A 83 14.47 -3.08 0.79
N LEU A 84 14.34 -4.37 1.11
CA LEU A 84 14.98 -5.44 0.34
C LEU A 84 14.46 -5.51 -1.10
N CYS A 85 13.14 -5.33 -1.30
CA CYS A 85 12.55 -5.28 -2.64
C CYS A 85 13.06 -4.09 -3.46
N TRP A 86 13.20 -2.92 -2.83
CA TRP A 86 13.82 -1.75 -3.47
C TRP A 86 15.30 -1.98 -3.80
N ALA A 87 16.06 -2.57 -2.88
CA ALA A 87 17.46 -2.90 -3.11
C ALA A 87 17.61 -3.87 -4.29
N ALA A 88 16.76 -4.90 -4.38
CA ALA A 88 16.74 -5.84 -5.50
C ALA A 88 16.38 -5.14 -6.83
N GLY A 89 15.39 -4.25 -6.83
CA GLY A 89 15.03 -3.46 -8.02
C GLY A 89 16.15 -2.54 -8.50
N LEU A 90 16.84 -1.86 -7.57
CA LEU A 90 17.99 -1.00 -7.89
C LEU A 90 19.17 -1.81 -8.42
N ALA A 91 19.50 -2.93 -7.77
CA ALA A 91 20.55 -3.83 -8.21
C ALA A 91 20.26 -4.40 -9.60
N GLY A 92 19.00 -4.81 -9.85
CA GLY A 92 18.58 -5.30 -11.16
C GLY A 92 18.66 -4.22 -12.24
N THR A 93 18.26 -2.98 -11.92
CA THR A 93 18.40 -1.83 -12.84
C THR A 93 19.87 -1.58 -13.16
N GLY A 94 20.75 -1.62 -12.17
CA GLY A 94 22.20 -1.49 -12.37
C GLY A 94 22.78 -2.59 -13.28
N ALA A 95 22.33 -3.84 -13.12
CA ALA A 95 22.74 -4.94 -13.99
C ALA A 95 22.28 -4.75 -15.45
N VAL A 96 21.07 -4.23 -15.68
CA VAL A 96 20.59 -3.90 -17.04
C VAL A 96 21.41 -2.77 -17.66
N VAL A 97 21.76 -1.74 -16.89
CA VAL A 97 22.61 -0.65 -17.37
C VAL A 97 24.01 -1.16 -17.73
N MET A 98 24.59 -2.03 -16.89
CA MET A 98 25.88 -2.68 -17.18
C MET A 98 25.82 -3.57 -18.42
N ALA A 99 24.71 -4.28 -18.64
CA ALA A 99 24.51 -5.07 -19.85
C ALA A 99 24.54 -4.22 -21.13
N ALA A 100 24.08 -2.97 -21.05
CA ALA A 100 24.08 -2.04 -22.18
C ALA A 100 25.47 -1.41 -22.45
N THR A 101 26.36 -1.38 -21.45
CA THR A 101 27.69 -0.75 -21.56
C THR A 101 28.83 -1.73 -21.77
N VAL A 102 28.70 -2.98 -21.32
CA VAL A 102 29.73 -4.01 -21.44
C VAL A 102 29.47 -4.85 -22.70
N GLY A 103 30.49 -5.01 -23.55
CA GLY A 103 30.41 -5.63 -24.87
C GLY A 103 29.78 -7.04 -24.94
N HIS A 104 29.51 -7.48 -26.17
CA HIS A 104 28.54 -8.53 -26.55
C HIS A 104 28.65 -9.91 -25.87
N GLY A 105 29.77 -10.25 -25.24
CA GLY A 105 30.00 -11.59 -24.66
C GLY A 105 29.07 -11.96 -23.51
N TYR A 106 28.66 -10.98 -22.67
CA TYR A 106 27.86 -11.25 -21.46
C TYR A 106 26.61 -10.40 -21.31
N ALA A 107 26.31 -9.54 -22.30
CA ALA A 107 25.17 -8.61 -22.24
C ALA A 107 23.84 -9.33 -21.99
N GLY A 108 23.60 -10.48 -22.65
CA GLY A 108 22.39 -11.28 -22.45
C GLY A 108 22.23 -11.81 -21.02
N LEU A 109 23.33 -12.26 -20.40
CA LEU A 109 23.32 -12.77 -19.02
C LEU A 109 23.01 -11.66 -18.03
N TRP A 110 23.67 -10.50 -18.14
CA TRP A 110 23.45 -9.36 -17.26
C TRP A 110 22.05 -8.76 -17.43
N ALA A 111 21.55 -8.67 -18.66
CA ALA A 111 20.19 -8.22 -18.94
C ALA A 111 19.14 -9.18 -18.35
N GLY A 112 19.33 -10.49 -18.53
CA GLY A 112 18.44 -11.52 -17.97
C GLY A 112 18.43 -11.52 -16.44
N ALA A 113 19.60 -11.48 -15.81
CA ALA A 113 19.73 -11.38 -14.35
C ALA A 113 19.10 -10.09 -13.82
N GLY A 114 19.36 -8.96 -14.48
CA GLY A 114 18.79 -7.66 -14.11
C GLY A 114 17.26 -7.63 -14.18
N LEU A 115 16.69 -8.11 -15.29
CA LEU A 115 15.24 -8.23 -15.44
C LEU A 115 14.62 -9.15 -14.39
N THR A 116 15.28 -10.26 -14.05
CA THR A 116 14.81 -11.20 -13.04
C THR A 116 14.79 -10.56 -11.64
N LEU A 117 15.82 -9.79 -11.30
CA LEU A 117 15.88 -9.05 -10.03
C LEU A 117 14.81 -7.96 -9.95
N ILE A 118 14.57 -7.22 -11.04
CA ILE A 118 13.51 -6.20 -11.10
C ILE A 118 12.14 -6.87 -10.93
N ALA A 119 11.83 -7.88 -11.74
CA ALA A 119 10.55 -8.58 -11.69
C ALA A 119 10.33 -9.25 -10.33
N GLY A 120 11.35 -9.94 -9.80
CA GLY A 120 11.32 -10.55 -8.47
C GLY A 120 11.10 -9.53 -7.36
N GLY A 121 11.80 -8.39 -7.40
CA GLY A 121 11.61 -7.30 -6.45
C GLY A 121 10.19 -6.72 -6.47
N VAL A 122 9.61 -6.53 -7.66
CA VAL A 122 8.23 -6.06 -7.83
C VAL A 122 7.22 -7.08 -7.28
N VAL A 123 7.33 -8.34 -7.67
CA VAL A 123 6.41 -9.41 -7.25
C VAL A 123 6.48 -9.64 -5.74
N LEU A 124 7.68 -9.79 -5.18
CA LEU A 124 7.88 -9.95 -3.73
C LEU A 124 7.42 -8.71 -2.96
N GLY A 125 7.64 -7.51 -3.51
CA GLY A 125 7.17 -6.26 -2.93
C GLY A 125 5.64 -6.19 -2.87
N ALA A 126 4.96 -6.58 -3.96
CA ALA A 126 3.50 -6.65 -4.02
C ALA A 126 2.95 -7.71 -3.06
N ALA A 127 3.52 -8.92 -3.05
CA ALA A 127 3.12 -9.99 -2.14
C ALA A 127 3.30 -9.56 -0.67
N ASN A 128 4.44 -8.97 -0.32
CA ASN A 128 4.69 -8.42 1.02
C ASN A 128 3.69 -7.33 1.40
N ALA A 129 3.29 -6.46 0.46
CA ALA A 129 2.26 -5.44 0.71
C ALA A 129 0.87 -6.06 0.93
N LEU A 130 0.52 -7.11 0.20
CA LEU A 130 -0.76 -7.82 0.38
C LEU A 130 -0.83 -8.52 1.75
N VAL A 131 0.26 -9.19 2.13
CA VAL A 131 0.33 -10.02 3.34
C VAL A 131 0.53 -9.18 4.60
N ASN A 132 1.41 -8.17 4.57
CA ASN A 132 1.83 -7.47 5.79
C ASN A 132 1.30 -6.04 5.88
N ASN A 133 0.64 -5.51 4.85
CA ASN A 133 0.05 -4.18 4.88
C ASN A 133 -1.48 -4.21 4.77
N VAL A 134 -2.09 -3.08 5.08
CA VAL A 134 -3.49 -2.79 4.80
C VAL A 134 -3.59 -1.98 3.53
N GLY A 135 -4.69 -2.13 2.80
CA GLY A 135 -4.97 -1.29 1.64
C GLY A 135 -5.83 -0.11 2.04
N VAL A 136 -5.67 1.01 1.33
CA VAL A 136 -6.52 2.18 1.46
C VAL A 136 -7.00 2.54 0.06
N ARG A 137 -8.32 2.57 -0.15
CA ARG A 137 -8.92 2.97 -1.41
C ARG A 137 -9.97 4.04 -1.18
N MET A 138 -10.23 4.84 -2.21
CA MET A 138 -11.31 5.82 -2.20
C MET A 138 -12.51 5.30 -2.99
N THR A 139 -13.71 5.46 -2.46
CA THR A 139 -14.95 5.21 -3.21
C THR A 139 -15.25 6.38 -4.15
N ARG A 140 -16.31 6.26 -4.96
CA ARG A 140 -16.80 7.37 -5.80
C ARG A 140 -17.39 8.52 -4.98
N ALA A 141 -17.78 8.26 -3.72
CA ALA A 141 -18.36 9.25 -2.81
C ALA A 141 -17.30 9.92 -1.91
N ASP A 142 -16.02 9.87 -2.31
CA ASP A 142 -14.86 10.34 -1.53
C ASP A 142 -14.74 9.71 -0.14
N GLU A 143 -15.22 8.48 0.03
CA GLU A 143 -15.05 7.75 1.30
C GLU A 143 -13.75 6.97 1.30
N LEU A 144 -13.04 7.04 2.42
CA LEU A 144 -11.83 6.30 2.67
C LEU A 144 -12.18 4.91 3.20
N VAL A 145 -11.87 3.89 2.39
CA VAL A 145 -12.12 2.49 2.73
C VAL A 145 -10.80 1.81 3.01
N LEU A 146 -10.70 1.27 4.22
CA LEU A 146 -9.63 0.39 4.62
C LEU A 146 -9.95 -1.02 4.12
N THR A 147 -9.06 -1.57 3.32
CA THR A 147 -9.17 -2.93 2.78
C THR A 147 -8.13 -3.84 3.41
N ARG A 148 -8.39 -5.16 3.34
CA ARG A 148 -7.51 -6.19 3.91
C ARG A 148 -7.31 -6.05 5.42
N ALA A 149 -8.34 -5.55 6.12
CA ALA A 149 -8.35 -5.47 7.58
C ALA A 149 -8.74 -6.82 8.20
N HIS A 150 -8.30 -7.05 9.42
CA HIS A 150 -8.62 -8.25 10.18
C HIS A 150 -10.09 -8.24 10.62
N PRO A 151 -10.83 -9.37 10.57
CA PRO A 151 -12.23 -9.42 10.98
C PRO A 151 -12.51 -8.90 12.39
N PHE A 152 -11.64 -9.19 13.37
CA PHE A 152 -11.79 -8.66 14.74
C PHE A 152 -11.68 -7.14 14.81
N PHE A 153 -10.77 -6.54 14.04
CA PHE A 153 -10.68 -5.08 13.94
C PHE A 153 -11.97 -4.50 13.35
N VAL A 154 -12.49 -5.09 12.26
CA VAL A 154 -13.74 -4.64 11.64
C VAL A 154 -14.91 -4.71 12.61
N ARG A 155 -15.02 -5.77 13.41
CA ARG A 155 -16.04 -5.88 14.46
C ARG A 155 -15.86 -4.82 15.54
N ALA A 156 -14.63 -4.56 15.99
CA ALA A 156 -14.33 -3.54 16.99
C ALA A 156 -14.70 -2.14 16.49
N VAL A 157 -14.31 -1.78 15.26
CA VAL A 157 -14.68 -0.49 14.65
C VAL A 157 -16.19 -0.36 14.52
N ARG A 158 -16.89 -1.40 14.06
CA ARG A 158 -18.35 -1.37 13.93
C ARG A 158 -19.05 -1.19 15.27
N ARG A 159 -18.54 -1.80 16.35
CA ARG A 159 -19.07 -1.60 17.71
C ARG A 159 -18.83 -0.16 18.19
N ALA A 160 -17.61 0.35 18.02
CA ALA A 160 -17.27 1.72 18.39
C ALA A 160 -18.02 2.78 17.56
N SER A 161 -18.38 2.51 16.30
CA SER A 161 -19.19 3.42 15.49
C SER A 161 -20.68 3.41 15.85
N VAL A 162 -21.15 2.38 16.56
CA VAL A 162 -22.54 2.26 17.03
C VAL A 162 -22.71 2.96 18.38
N GLU A 163 -21.65 3.09 19.18
CA GLU A 163 -21.62 4.01 20.31
C GLU A 163 -21.36 5.42 19.78
N PRO A 164 -22.36 6.33 19.74
CA PRO A 164 -22.08 7.70 19.37
C PRO A 164 -21.10 8.26 20.42
N LEU A 165 -19.96 8.76 19.96
CA LEU A 165 -19.05 9.56 20.77
C LEU A 165 -19.89 10.64 21.46
N SER A 166 -20.13 10.45 22.77
CA SER A 166 -20.66 11.50 23.63
C SER A 166 -19.67 12.64 23.53
N ARG A 167 -20.08 13.72 22.85
CA ARG A 167 -19.30 14.96 22.76
C ARG A 167 -19.08 15.55 24.14
#